data_AF-A0A7S3W5Q3-F1
#
_entry.id   AF-A0A7S3W5Q3-F1
#
_cell.length_a   1.000
_cell.length_b   1.000
_cell.length_c   1.000
_cell.angle_alpha   90.00
_cell.angle_beta   90.00
_cell.angle_gamma   90.00
#
_symmetry.space_group_name_H-M   'P 1'
#
loop_
_entity.id
_entity.type
_entity.pdbx_description
1 polymer ?
#
loop_
_entity_poly.entity_id
_entity_poly.type
_entity_poly.pdbx_seq_one_letter_code
_entity_poly.pdbx_strand_id
1 'polypeptide(L)'
;GGGGGGGGDGDGDGGRLPLDILSHHIYPLGAGDGRQMVARSLDPKKLDSAVGKLKAAARVINASSSGLVAPAVSESGGAYNSGQRGVTDGFVSSFWFNDLLGALARHGHAFGCRQAILGGHYALLDLRRRQPAPDFYSLLLWRRLMSPKSLRVVKLKRVLRAASGLAAAPLLNISSAEPDGAEEEESGGNHRAGITAPLLRAYAHCARSSPGHAAHAASGDDSPTLNAWGGVAVLLLNLAPSITHGVGLAGLARTDAPPPRLDFLLTPTRAGLRAPRVALNGVELRAAADGTLPPLPPRRSSGSTV
;
A
#
# COMPACT_ATOMS: atom_id res chain seq x y z
N GLY A 1 12.14 5.39 74.03
CA GLY A 1 11.61 4.88 72.75
C GLY A 1 11.64 6.04 71.77
N GLY A 2 12.23 5.95 70.58
CA GLY A 2 12.03 4.88 69.59
C GLY A 2 10.70 5.15 68.88
N GLY A 3 10.62 5.42 67.58
CA GLY A 3 11.63 5.43 66.53
C GLY A 3 11.15 6.25 65.33
N GLY A 4 12.06 6.44 64.37
CA GLY A 4 11.72 7.00 63.07
C GLY A 4 10.83 6.07 62.24
N GLY A 5 10.03 6.67 61.37
CA GLY A 5 9.32 6.01 60.29
C GLY A 5 9.37 6.92 59.06
N GLY A 6 10.32 6.64 58.17
CA GLY A 6 10.28 7.14 56.80
C GLY A 6 9.37 6.25 55.93
N GLY A 7 9.16 6.69 54.70
CA GLY A 7 8.55 5.90 53.63
C GLY A 7 7.06 6.22 53.42
N GLY A 8 6.65 6.80 52.30
CA GLY A 8 7.43 7.11 51.12
C GLY A 8 6.70 8.10 50.23
N ASP A 9 7.51 8.86 49.50
CA ASP A 9 7.12 9.44 48.24
C ASP A 9 6.72 8.27 47.34
N GLY A 10 5.41 8.02 47.28
CA GLY A 10 4.82 7.26 46.20
C GLY A 10 5.00 8.11 44.95
N ASP A 11 6.16 7.95 44.29
CA ASP A 11 6.34 8.31 42.89
C ASP A 11 5.20 7.62 42.13
N GLY A 12 4.16 8.41 41.86
CA GLY A 12 3.08 8.00 40.98
C GLY A 12 3.69 7.83 39.60
N ASP A 13 4.04 6.59 39.27
CA ASP A 13 4.22 6.12 37.89
C ASP A 13 2.86 6.20 37.20
N GLY A 14 2.45 7.44 36.95
CA GLY A 14 1.23 7.81 36.27
C GLY A 14 1.34 7.43 34.80
N GLY A 15 1.00 6.17 34.52
CA GLY A 15 0.23 5.86 33.32
C GLY A 15 1.02 5.40 32.10
N ARG A 16 2.17 4.73 32.25
CA ARG A 16 2.71 3.93 31.14
C ARG A 16 2.14 2.52 31.22
N LEU A 17 1.29 2.15 30.26
CA LEU A 17 0.88 0.75 30.11
C LEU A 17 2.13 -0.10 29.85
N PRO A 18 2.23 -1.33 30.41
CA PRO A 18 3.38 -2.22 30.19
C PRO A 18 3.48 -2.77 28.76
N LEU A 19 2.64 -2.28 27.85
CA LEU A 19 2.46 -2.74 26.49
C LEU A 19 2.64 -1.56 25.54
N ASP A 20 3.63 -1.62 24.65
CA ASP A 20 3.81 -0.58 23.62
C ASP A 20 3.00 -0.90 22.34
N ILE A 21 2.78 -2.18 22.05
CA ILE A 21 2.17 -2.66 20.80
C ILE A 21 1.24 -3.83 21.07
N LEU A 22 0.02 -3.81 20.51
CA LEU A 22 -0.85 -4.97 20.42
C LEU A 22 -0.97 -5.42 18.96
N SER A 23 -0.56 -6.65 18.68
CA SER A 23 -0.59 -7.22 17.35
C SER A 23 -1.65 -8.31 17.19
N HIS A 24 -2.09 -8.51 15.95
CA HIS A 24 -2.97 -9.60 15.55
C HIS A 24 -2.52 -10.20 14.22
N HIS A 25 -3.06 -11.36 13.87
CA HIS A 25 -2.76 -12.05 12.62
C HIS A 25 -3.93 -11.87 11.64
N ILE A 26 -3.63 -11.76 10.35
CA ILE A 26 -4.68 -11.64 9.32
C ILE A 26 -4.31 -12.39 8.05
N TYR A 27 -5.23 -13.24 7.58
CA TYR A 27 -5.10 -13.98 6.33
C TYR A 27 -6.30 -13.69 5.42
N PRO A 28 -6.26 -12.57 4.67
CA PRO A 28 -7.43 -12.05 3.99
C PRO A 28 -8.00 -12.96 2.91
N LEU A 29 -7.23 -13.91 2.36
CA LEU A 29 -7.65 -14.75 1.23
C LEU A 29 -8.24 -16.12 1.65
N GLY A 30 -8.07 -16.52 2.91
CA GLY A 30 -8.48 -17.83 3.43
C GLY A 30 -7.40 -18.91 3.26
N ALA A 31 -7.80 -20.16 3.07
CA ALA A 31 -6.90 -21.31 3.01
C ALA A 31 -6.10 -21.42 1.70
N GLY A 32 -4.81 -21.80 1.80
CA GLY A 32 -3.86 -22.12 0.73
C GLY A 32 -4.31 -23.15 -0.30
N ASP A 33 -5.17 -24.07 0.11
CA ASP A 33 -5.71 -25.18 -0.69
C ASP A 33 -7.02 -24.83 -1.42
N GLY A 34 -7.54 -23.61 -1.23
CA GLY A 34 -8.80 -23.16 -1.83
C GLY A 34 -8.75 -22.98 -3.35
N ARG A 35 -9.83 -23.34 -4.05
CA ARG A 35 -9.93 -23.27 -5.54
C ARG A 35 -10.05 -21.86 -6.13
N GLN A 36 -10.43 -20.85 -5.35
CA GLN A 36 -10.81 -19.51 -5.83
C GLN A 36 -9.85 -18.38 -5.44
N MET A 37 -8.57 -18.68 -5.16
CA MET A 37 -7.68 -17.69 -4.56
C MET A 37 -7.30 -16.53 -5.48
N VAL A 38 -7.17 -16.78 -6.79
CA VAL A 38 -6.96 -15.72 -7.79
C VAL A 38 -8.13 -14.73 -7.74
N ALA A 39 -9.38 -15.23 -7.76
CA ALA A 39 -10.57 -14.39 -7.68
C ALA A 39 -10.61 -13.60 -6.36
N ARG A 40 -10.33 -14.25 -5.22
CA ARG A 40 -10.29 -13.58 -3.91
C ARG A 40 -9.20 -12.51 -3.80
N SER A 41 -8.09 -12.64 -4.53
CA SER A 41 -6.99 -11.67 -4.53
C SER A 41 -7.35 -10.36 -5.26
N LEU A 42 -8.36 -10.42 -6.13
CA LEU A 42 -8.85 -9.29 -6.93
C LEU A 42 -10.26 -8.84 -6.51
N ASP A 43 -10.92 -9.58 -5.62
CA ASP A 43 -12.28 -9.29 -5.17
C ASP A 43 -12.28 -8.05 -4.26
N PRO A 44 -12.86 -6.92 -4.70
CA PRO A 44 -12.86 -5.70 -3.91
C PRO A 44 -13.62 -5.87 -2.59
N LYS A 45 -14.65 -6.73 -2.52
CA LYS A 45 -15.38 -7.01 -1.25
C LYS A 45 -14.49 -7.76 -0.26
N LYS A 46 -13.63 -8.65 -0.75
CA LYS A 46 -12.68 -9.38 0.09
C LYS A 46 -11.62 -8.45 0.66
N LEU A 47 -11.08 -7.57 -0.17
CA LEU A 47 -10.11 -6.56 0.23
C LEU A 47 -10.74 -5.54 1.20
N ASP A 48 -11.95 -5.05 0.93
CA ASP A 48 -12.69 -4.16 1.84
C ASP A 48 -12.98 -4.82 3.21
N SER A 49 -13.30 -6.11 3.23
CA SER A 49 -13.45 -6.86 4.48
C SER A 49 -12.15 -6.90 5.28
N ALA A 50 -10.99 -7.06 4.62
CA ALA A 50 -9.69 -7.04 5.28
C ALA A 50 -9.37 -5.66 5.85
N VAL A 51 -9.55 -4.59 5.06
CA VAL A 51 -9.38 -3.20 5.51
C VAL A 51 -10.30 -2.88 6.69
N GLY A 52 -11.56 -3.34 6.63
CA GLY A 52 -12.55 -3.17 7.71
C GLY A 52 -12.09 -3.80 9.02
N LYS A 53 -11.48 -4.99 8.97
CA LYS A 53 -10.90 -5.66 10.16
C LYS A 53 -9.72 -4.91 10.74
N LEU A 54 -8.79 -4.44 9.90
CA LEU A 54 -7.66 -3.61 10.35
C LEU A 54 -8.15 -2.32 11.03
N LYS A 55 -9.09 -1.62 10.41
CA LYS A 55 -9.72 -0.42 10.97
C LYS A 55 -10.40 -0.71 12.31
N ALA A 56 -11.12 -1.83 12.41
CA ALA A 56 -11.80 -2.23 13.64
C ALA A 56 -10.80 -2.55 14.76
N ALA A 57 -9.74 -3.33 14.46
CA ALA A 57 -8.69 -3.66 15.41
C ALA A 57 -8.00 -2.39 15.94
N ALA A 58 -7.56 -1.49 15.04
CA ALA A 58 -6.96 -0.22 15.43
C ALA A 58 -7.90 0.63 16.30
N ARG A 59 -9.19 0.68 15.97
CA ARG A 59 -10.18 1.42 16.79
C ARG A 59 -10.29 0.84 18.20
N VAL A 60 -10.45 -0.49 18.32
CA VAL A 60 -10.59 -1.15 19.62
C VAL A 60 -9.33 -0.95 20.45
N ILE A 61 -8.15 -1.18 19.88
CA ILE A 61 -6.85 -1.02 20.56
C ILE A 61 -6.68 0.41 21.07
N ASN A 62 -6.90 1.40 20.21
CA ASN A 62 -6.75 2.81 20.59
C ASN A 62 -7.77 3.20 21.67
N ALA A 63 -9.02 2.77 21.56
CA ALA A 63 -10.06 3.09 22.55
C ALA A 63 -9.78 2.44 23.92
N SER A 64 -9.33 1.19 23.93
CA SER A 64 -9.04 0.44 25.16
C SER A 64 -7.73 0.84 25.84
N SER A 65 -6.83 1.54 25.15
CA SER A 65 -5.52 1.96 25.66
C SER A 65 -5.35 3.47 25.76
N SER A 66 -6.40 4.27 25.54
CA SER A 66 -6.31 5.73 25.43
C SER A 66 -5.28 6.20 24.40
N GLY A 67 -5.06 5.41 23.35
CA GLY A 67 -4.08 5.65 22.29
C GLY A 67 -2.61 5.41 22.67
N LEU A 68 -2.34 4.85 23.85
CA LEU A 68 -0.97 4.58 24.33
C LEU A 68 -0.36 3.32 23.70
N VAL A 69 -1.19 2.39 23.23
CA VAL A 69 -0.74 1.13 22.60
C VAL A 69 -0.93 1.24 21.08
N ALA A 70 0.13 0.97 20.32
CA ALA A 70 0.03 0.98 18.86
C ALA A 70 -0.55 -0.36 18.33
N PRO A 71 -1.49 -0.33 17.37
CA PRO A 71 -1.94 -1.53 16.69
C PRO A 71 -0.89 -2.02 15.68
N ALA A 72 -0.75 -3.33 15.52
CA ALA A 72 0.12 -3.91 14.50
C ALA A 72 -0.44 -5.21 13.93
N VAL A 73 0.13 -5.66 12.81
CA VAL A 73 -0.07 -7.01 12.28
C VAL A 73 1.25 -7.75 12.38
N SER A 74 1.34 -8.76 13.25
CA SER A 74 2.56 -9.55 13.43
C SER A 74 2.67 -10.73 12.47
N GLU A 75 1.62 -11.03 11.70
CA GLU A 75 1.65 -12.10 10.72
C GLU A 75 0.56 -11.93 9.64
N SER A 76 0.97 -11.94 8.37
CA SER A 76 0.06 -12.07 7.23
C SER A 76 0.77 -12.62 6.00
N GLY A 77 0.22 -13.70 5.42
CA GLY A 77 0.71 -14.29 4.17
C GLY A 77 -0.32 -14.27 3.03
N GLY A 78 -1.40 -13.52 3.21
CA GLY A 78 -2.54 -13.52 2.27
C GLY A 78 -3.42 -14.73 2.52
N ALA A 79 -2.89 -15.94 2.34
CA ALA A 79 -3.54 -17.20 2.63
C ALA A 79 -2.79 -18.00 3.70
N TYR A 80 -3.54 -18.61 4.63
CA TYR A 80 -2.98 -19.55 5.61
C TYR A 80 -2.71 -20.91 4.94
N ASN A 81 -2.24 -21.93 5.67
CA ASN A 81 -1.80 -23.22 5.11
C ASN A 81 -0.67 -23.05 4.07
N SER A 82 0.34 -22.24 4.40
CA SER A 82 1.53 -22.01 3.56
C SER A 82 1.27 -21.37 2.20
N GLY A 83 0.09 -20.78 1.98
CA GLY A 83 -0.27 -20.14 0.71
C GLY A 83 -0.52 -21.14 -0.43
N GLN A 84 -0.64 -20.63 -1.65
CA GLN A 84 -0.97 -21.43 -2.83
C GLN A 84 0.04 -21.23 -3.96
N ARG A 85 0.54 -22.35 -4.49
CA ARG A 85 1.42 -22.35 -5.67
C ARG A 85 0.76 -21.69 -6.89
N GLY A 86 1.51 -20.84 -7.55
CA GLY A 86 1.08 -20.02 -8.67
C GLY A 86 0.12 -18.88 -8.29
N VAL A 87 -0.13 -18.62 -7.00
CA VAL A 87 -0.98 -17.50 -6.56
C VAL A 87 -0.24 -16.63 -5.55
N THR A 88 0.07 -17.13 -4.35
CA THR A 88 0.76 -16.33 -3.33
C THR A 88 2.27 -16.16 -3.62
N ASP A 89 2.82 -16.98 -4.52
CA ASP A 89 4.18 -16.86 -5.10
C ASP A 89 4.13 -16.30 -6.53
N GLY A 90 2.95 -15.84 -6.97
CA GLY A 90 2.71 -15.25 -8.28
C GLY A 90 2.36 -13.76 -8.20
N PHE A 91 2.34 -13.11 -9.36
CA PHE A 91 2.07 -11.67 -9.49
C PHE A 91 0.72 -11.24 -8.91
N VAL A 92 -0.30 -12.10 -8.99
CA VAL A 92 -1.62 -11.85 -8.41
C VAL A 92 -1.58 -11.60 -6.89
N SER A 93 -0.59 -12.14 -6.18
CA SER A 93 -0.39 -11.87 -4.76
C SER A 93 -0.13 -10.39 -4.47
N SER A 94 0.45 -9.66 -5.43
CA SER A 94 0.83 -8.27 -5.22
C SER A 94 -0.38 -7.36 -5.04
N PHE A 95 -1.57 -7.74 -5.52
CA PHE A 95 -2.78 -6.93 -5.33
C PHE A 95 -3.21 -6.85 -3.87
N TRP A 96 -3.47 -8.00 -3.22
CA TRP A 96 -3.86 -8.00 -1.81
C TRP A 96 -2.72 -7.48 -0.91
N PHE A 97 -1.46 -7.76 -1.28
CA PHE A 97 -0.32 -7.40 -0.45
C PHE A 97 -0.06 -5.90 -0.46
N ASN A 98 -0.10 -5.25 -1.64
CA ASN A 98 -0.01 -3.79 -1.71
C ASN A 98 -1.24 -3.12 -1.07
N ASP A 99 -2.42 -3.74 -1.15
CA ASP A 99 -3.61 -3.25 -0.44
C ASP A 99 -3.43 -3.31 1.08
N LEU A 100 -2.84 -4.39 1.61
CA LEU A 100 -2.50 -4.52 3.01
C LEU A 100 -1.53 -3.41 3.46
N LEU A 101 -0.46 -3.15 2.71
CA LEU A 101 0.51 -2.10 3.03
C LEU A 101 -0.17 -0.72 3.12
N GLY A 102 -0.99 -0.39 2.12
CA GLY A 102 -1.77 0.83 2.09
C GLY A 102 -2.76 0.94 3.26
N ALA A 103 -3.47 -0.14 3.57
CA ALA A 103 -4.47 -0.17 4.64
C ALA A 103 -3.85 -0.05 6.04
N LEU A 104 -2.72 -0.72 6.28
CA LEU A 104 -1.96 -0.60 7.53
C LEU A 104 -1.54 0.85 7.77
N ALA A 105 -0.94 1.49 6.78
CA ALA A 105 -0.54 2.89 6.86
C ALA A 105 -1.73 3.82 7.09
N ARG A 106 -2.81 3.64 6.32
CA ARG A 106 -4.04 4.45 6.42
C ARG A 106 -4.71 4.35 7.80
N HIS A 107 -4.59 3.20 8.46
CA HIS A 107 -5.21 2.93 9.75
C HIS A 107 -4.23 2.93 10.92
N GLY A 108 -3.07 3.58 10.75
CA GLY A 108 -2.15 3.86 11.85
C GLY A 108 -1.53 2.62 12.50
N HIS A 109 -1.40 1.51 11.77
CA HIS A 109 -0.67 0.36 12.28
C HIS A 109 0.83 0.66 12.29
N ALA A 110 1.50 0.33 13.39
CA ALA A 110 2.93 0.56 13.55
C ALA A 110 3.76 -0.24 12.53
N PHE A 111 3.38 -1.49 12.30
CA PHE A 111 4.00 -2.36 11.30
C PHE A 111 3.05 -3.46 10.81
N GLY A 112 3.45 -4.08 9.70
CA GLY A 112 2.88 -5.33 9.18
C GLY A 112 3.98 -6.32 8.83
N CYS A 113 3.96 -7.47 9.48
CA CYS A 113 4.92 -8.56 9.24
C CYS A 113 4.39 -9.50 8.16
N ARG A 114 5.11 -9.56 7.05
CA ARG A 114 4.85 -10.50 5.95
C ARG A 114 5.30 -11.90 6.37
N GLN A 115 4.34 -12.81 6.49
CA GLN A 115 4.58 -14.24 6.50
C GLN A 115 4.78 -14.68 5.04
N ALA A 116 5.99 -15.03 4.59
CA ALA A 116 7.26 -15.05 5.30
C ALA A 116 8.38 -14.48 4.41
N ILE A 117 9.55 -14.20 4.98
CA ILE A 117 10.75 -13.93 4.17
C ILE A 117 11.13 -15.22 3.40
N LEU A 118 11.15 -16.35 4.09
CA LEU A 118 11.46 -17.68 3.57
C LEU A 118 10.38 -18.69 3.98
N GLY A 119 10.11 -19.66 3.12
CA GLY A 119 9.20 -20.78 3.42
C GLY A 119 7.75 -20.55 2.99
N GLY A 120 7.10 -21.65 2.57
CA GLY A 120 5.76 -21.62 1.99
C GLY A 120 5.71 -21.01 0.58
N HIS A 121 4.50 -20.96 0.02
CA HIS A 121 4.20 -20.32 -1.25
C HIS A 121 3.94 -18.82 -1.11
N TYR A 122 3.95 -18.23 0.08
CA TYR A 122 3.84 -16.77 0.27
C TYR A 122 5.20 -16.10 0.51
N ALA A 123 6.29 -16.86 0.41
CA ALA A 123 7.64 -16.37 0.71
C ALA A 123 8.02 -15.19 -0.20
N LEU A 124 8.65 -14.17 0.37
CA LEU A 124 9.24 -13.07 -0.41
C LEU A 124 10.48 -13.53 -1.19
N LEU A 125 11.23 -14.49 -0.65
CA LEU A 125 12.36 -15.13 -1.33
C LEU A 125 11.99 -16.55 -1.70
N ASP A 126 11.94 -16.85 -2.99
CA ASP A 126 11.67 -18.20 -3.47
C ASP A 126 12.98 -18.99 -3.58
N LEU A 127 13.21 -19.85 -2.59
CA LEU A 127 14.41 -20.70 -2.53
C LEU A 127 14.49 -21.71 -3.69
N ARG A 128 13.36 -22.20 -4.21
CA ARG A 128 13.35 -23.15 -5.34
C ARG A 128 13.74 -22.44 -6.62
N ARG A 129 13.27 -21.21 -6.82
CA ARG A 129 13.58 -20.38 -7.99
C ARG A 129 14.89 -19.60 -7.84
N ARG A 130 15.46 -19.57 -6.62
CA ARG A 130 16.61 -18.74 -6.22
C ARG A 130 16.44 -17.28 -6.64
N GLN A 131 15.23 -16.76 -6.50
CA GLN A 131 14.85 -15.43 -6.95
C GLN A 131 13.82 -14.82 -6.00
N PRO A 132 13.78 -13.50 -5.81
CA PRO A 132 12.69 -12.84 -5.11
C PRO A 132 11.34 -13.04 -5.84
N ALA A 133 10.28 -13.25 -5.07
CA ALA A 133 8.92 -13.32 -5.58
C ALA A 133 8.41 -11.91 -5.99
N PRO A 134 7.33 -11.80 -6.80
CA PRO A 134 6.77 -10.52 -7.20
C PRO A 134 6.49 -9.55 -6.03
N ASP A 135 6.00 -10.07 -4.90
CA ASP A 135 5.70 -9.28 -3.71
C ASP A 135 6.96 -8.65 -3.07
N PHE A 136 8.13 -9.26 -3.23
CA PHE A 136 9.39 -8.67 -2.74
C PHE A 136 9.69 -7.35 -3.45
N TYR A 137 9.51 -7.30 -4.78
CA TYR A 137 9.74 -6.09 -5.55
C TYR A 137 8.68 -5.02 -5.27
N SER A 138 7.43 -5.42 -5.02
CA SER A 138 6.39 -4.52 -4.51
C SER A 138 6.81 -3.88 -3.17
N LEU A 139 7.29 -4.68 -2.21
CA LEU A 139 7.77 -4.19 -0.92
C LEU A 139 9.02 -3.30 -1.06
N LEU A 140 9.92 -3.64 -1.98
CA LEU A 140 11.13 -2.87 -2.25
C LEU A 140 10.79 -1.47 -2.81
N LEU A 141 9.86 -1.38 -3.77
CA LEU A 141 9.35 -0.11 -4.26
C LEU A 141 8.62 0.67 -3.17
N TRP A 142 7.76 0.03 -2.38
CA TRP A 142 7.11 0.67 -1.22
C TRP A 142 8.15 1.29 -0.28
N ARG A 143 9.20 0.54 0.09
CA ARG A 143 10.28 1.00 0.96
C ARG A 143 11.10 2.15 0.35
N ARG A 144 11.21 2.23 -0.99
CA ARG A 144 11.95 3.31 -1.67
C ARG A 144 11.11 4.56 -1.89
N LEU A 145 9.80 4.43 -2.09
CA LEU A 145 8.94 5.51 -2.59
C LEU A 145 7.98 6.07 -1.54
N MET A 146 7.41 5.24 -0.67
CA MET A 146 6.38 5.64 0.29
C MET A 146 7.01 6.01 1.63
N SER A 147 6.95 7.27 2.07
CA SER A 147 7.42 7.65 3.42
C SER A 147 6.43 7.22 4.51
N PRO A 148 6.78 7.26 5.80
CA PRO A 148 5.80 7.00 6.87
C PRO A 148 4.63 8.00 6.94
N LYS A 149 4.71 9.14 6.24
CA LYS A 149 3.64 10.16 6.22
C LYS A 149 2.57 9.78 5.20
N SER A 150 1.53 9.07 5.67
CA SER A 150 0.34 8.75 4.89
C SER A 150 -0.48 10.00 4.57
N LEU A 151 -1.03 10.06 3.36
CA LEU A 151 -1.93 11.10 2.89
C LEU A 151 -3.33 10.54 2.64
N ARG A 152 -4.34 11.38 2.84
CA ARG A 152 -5.73 10.99 2.57
C ARG A 152 -6.02 11.08 1.08
N VAL A 153 -6.46 9.97 0.50
CA VAL A 153 -7.02 9.92 -0.85
C VAL A 153 -8.53 10.14 -0.80
N VAL A 154 -9.04 11.01 -1.66
CA VAL A 154 -10.48 11.27 -1.82
C VAL A 154 -10.88 11.05 -3.27
N LYS A 155 -12.11 10.63 -3.53
CA LYS A 155 -12.67 10.64 -4.89
C LYS A 155 -13.45 11.95 -5.03
N LEU A 156 -13.06 12.82 -5.96
CA LEU A 156 -13.87 13.99 -6.28
C LEU A 156 -14.96 13.54 -7.26
N LYS A 157 -16.23 13.68 -6.88
CA LYS A 157 -17.33 13.59 -7.85
C LYS A 157 -17.19 14.81 -8.76
N ARG A 158 -17.02 14.60 -10.09
CA ARG A 158 -16.93 15.61 -11.17
C ARG A 158 -16.62 17.04 -10.67
N VAL A 159 -15.40 17.52 -10.91
CA VAL A 159 -15.04 18.91 -10.61
C VAL A 159 -15.92 19.86 -11.44
N LEU A 160 -16.95 20.44 -10.83
CA LEU A 160 -17.32 21.83 -11.14
C LEU A 160 -16.02 22.63 -10.95
N ARG A 161 -15.55 23.30 -12.01
CA ARG A 161 -14.35 24.17 -11.98
C ARG A 161 -14.38 25.02 -10.71
N ALA A 162 -13.60 24.65 -9.69
CA ALA A 162 -13.53 25.44 -8.47
C ALA A 162 -12.69 26.68 -8.74
N ALA A 163 -13.38 27.79 -8.95
CA ALA A 163 -12.87 29.12 -8.68
C ALA A 163 -12.57 29.26 -7.17
N SER A 164 -11.73 30.26 -6.85
CA SER A 164 -11.41 30.83 -5.53
C SER A 164 -10.59 30.00 -4.53
N GLY A 165 -9.28 30.26 -4.50
CA GLY A 165 -8.73 31.19 -3.49
C GLY A 165 -8.40 30.68 -2.08
N LEU A 166 -8.64 29.43 -1.71
CA LEU A 166 -8.13 28.89 -0.44
C LEU A 166 -7.00 27.88 -0.67
N ALA A 167 -5.95 27.95 0.15
CA ALA A 167 -4.86 26.99 0.22
C ALA A 167 -5.39 25.60 0.63
N ALA A 168 -5.87 24.84 -0.34
CA ALA A 168 -6.37 23.49 -0.13
C ALA A 168 -5.19 22.51 -0.01
N ALA A 169 -5.22 21.65 1.02
CA ALA A 169 -4.32 20.50 1.12
C ALA A 169 -4.37 19.68 -0.20
N PRO A 170 -3.26 19.04 -0.62
CA PRO A 170 -3.25 18.27 -1.86
C PRO A 170 -4.29 17.13 -1.77
N LEU A 171 -5.32 17.20 -2.63
CA LEU A 171 -6.37 16.20 -2.74
C LEU A 171 -6.17 15.43 -4.05
N LEU A 172 -5.90 14.13 -3.95
CA LEU A 172 -5.85 13.24 -5.10
C LEU A 172 -7.25 13.17 -5.75
N ASN A 173 -7.38 13.29 -7.07
CA ASN A 173 -8.63 13.04 -7.79
C ASN A 173 -8.54 11.72 -8.56
N ILE A 174 -9.55 10.85 -8.43
CA ILE A 174 -9.61 9.57 -9.14
C ILE A 174 -10.92 9.52 -9.91
N SER A 175 -10.88 9.89 -11.19
CA SER A 175 -12.03 9.79 -12.08
C SER A 175 -11.95 8.50 -12.89
N SER A 176 -12.75 7.50 -12.56
CA SER A 176 -12.98 6.38 -13.47
C SER A 176 -13.74 6.90 -14.70
N ALA A 177 -13.21 6.70 -15.91
CA ALA A 177 -14.07 6.67 -17.08
C ALA A 177 -14.86 5.36 -16.99
N GLU A 178 -16.15 5.45 -16.74
CA GLU A 178 -17.05 4.31 -17.00
C GLU A 178 -17.06 4.12 -18.54
N PRO A 179 -17.08 2.90 -19.07
CA PRO A 179 -17.32 2.69 -20.49
C PRO A 179 -18.70 3.28 -20.84
N ASP A 180 -18.76 4.05 -21.92
CA ASP A 180 -20.01 4.61 -22.45
C ASP A 180 -21.03 3.47 -22.63
N GLY A 181 -22.14 3.49 -21.87
CA GLY A 181 -23.28 2.59 -22.10
C GLY A 181 -23.88 1.80 -20.93
N ALA A 182 -23.60 2.10 -19.67
CA ALA A 182 -24.39 1.54 -18.56
C ALA A 182 -25.57 2.47 -18.23
N GLU A 183 -26.66 2.34 -18.97
CA GLU A 183 -27.95 2.91 -18.58
C GLU A 183 -28.46 2.17 -17.33
N GLU A 184 -28.75 2.93 -16.27
CA GLU A 184 -29.40 2.43 -15.06
C GLU A 184 -30.89 2.18 -15.37
N GLU A 185 -31.28 0.92 -15.58
CA GLU A 185 -32.70 0.54 -15.51
C GLU A 185 -33.15 0.59 -14.04
N GLU A 186 -33.95 1.60 -13.69
CA GLU A 186 -34.73 1.64 -12.47
C GLU A 186 -35.83 0.56 -12.52
N SER A 187 -35.65 -0.49 -11.73
CA SER A 187 -36.70 -1.46 -11.41
C SER A 187 -36.86 -1.55 -9.90
N GLY A 188 -38.04 -1.12 -9.43
CA GLY A 188 -38.40 -0.99 -8.03
C GLY A 188 -38.29 -2.30 -7.27
N GLY A 189 -37.48 -2.29 -6.22
CA GLY A 189 -37.37 -3.39 -5.27
C GLY A 189 -36.53 -2.95 -4.09
N ASN A 190 -37.06 -3.14 -2.88
CA ASN A 190 -36.48 -2.70 -1.62
C ASN A 190 -35.16 -3.44 -1.32
N HIS A 191 -34.06 -3.03 -1.97
CA HIS A 191 -32.70 -3.51 -1.74
C HIS A 191 -31.86 -2.29 -1.40
N ARG A 192 -31.21 -2.31 -0.23
CA ARG A 192 -30.15 -1.35 0.12
C ARG A 192 -29.20 -1.24 -1.08
N ALA A 193 -29.20 -0.09 -1.73
CA ALA A 193 -28.35 0.22 -2.87
C ALA A 193 -26.92 -0.25 -2.55
N GLY A 194 -26.52 -1.35 -3.18
CA GLY A 194 -25.21 -1.94 -3.00
C GLY A 194 -24.19 -0.97 -3.57
N ILE A 195 -23.48 -0.25 -2.71
CA ILE A 195 -22.31 0.52 -3.13
C ILE A 195 -21.39 -0.46 -3.88
N THR A 196 -21.26 -0.30 -5.19
CA THR A 196 -20.32 -1.08 -6.00
C THR A 196 -18.92 -0.81 -5.44
N ALA A 197 -18.27 -1.86 -4.96
CA ALA A 197 -16.96 -1.73 -4.33
C ALA A 197 -15.95 -1.24 -5.40
N PRO A 198 -15.08 -0.27 -5.07
CA PRO A 198 -14.26 0.40 -6.08
C PRO A 198 -13.23 -0.57 -6.67
N LEU A 199 -13.23 -0.66 -8.00
CA LEU A 199 -12.31 -1.49 -8.78
C LEU A 199 -10.91 -0.85 -8.92
N LEU A 200 -10.79 0.45 -8.68
CA LEU A 200 -9.52 1.14 -8.54
C LEU A 200 -9.29 1.52 -7.07
N ARG A 201 -8.18 1.06 -6.51
CA ARG A 201 -7.78 1.35 -5.13
C ARG A 201 -6.53 2.22 -5.15
N ALA A 202 -6.46 3.16 -4.22
CA ALA A 202 -5.39 4.14 -4.21
C ALA A 202 -4.94 4.49 -2.79
N TYR A 203 -3.63 4.59 -2.63
CA TYR A 203 -2.96 5.00 -1.40
C TYR A 203 -1.91 6.04 -1.74
N ALA A 204 -1.79 7.08 -0.93
CA ALA A 204 -0.85 8.17 -1.17
C ALA A 204 -0.04 8.45 0.09
N HIS A 205 1.23 8.80 -0.10
CA HIS A 205 2.16 9.18 0.95
C HIS A 205 2.98 10.38 0.47
N CYS A 206 3.58 11.14 1.40
CA CYS A 206 4.71 11.98 1.01
C CYS A 206 5.78 11.06 0.39
N ALA A 207 6.36 11.48 -0.72
CA ALA A 207 7.45 10.75 -1.34
C ALA A 207 8.63 10.66 -0.36
N ARG A 208 9.24 9.48 -0.29
CA ARG A 208 10.41 9.26 0.56
C ARG A 208 11.63 9.95 -0.07
N SER A 209 12.21 10.91 0.63
CA SER A 209 13.54 11.42 0.31
C SER A 209 14.58 10.33 0.56
N SER A 210 15.48 10.10 -0.39
CA SER A 210 16.46 9.02 -0.29
C SER A 210 17.55 9.39 0.74
N PRO A 211 17.83 8.54 1.76
CA PRO A 211 18.90 8.80 2.75
C PRO A 211 20.32 8.83 2.15
N GLY A 212 20.55 8.19 1.00
CA GLY A 212 21.87 8.09 0.36
C GLY A 212 22.26 9.27 -0.54
N HIS A 213 21.53 10.38 -0.50
CA HIS A 213 21.72 11.49 -1.46
C HIS A 213 22.36 12.75 -0.85
N ALA A 214 22.49 12.84 0.48
CA ALA A 214 23.28 13.92 1.08
C ALA A 214 24.78 13.79 0.76
N ALA A 215 25.25 12.61 0.34
CA ALA A 215 26.66 12.35 0.00
C ALA A 215 26.95 12.32 -1.52
N HIS A 216 25.94 12.16 -2.39
CA HIS A 216 26.13 12.08 -3.86
C HIS A 216 25.99 13.42 -4.60
N ALA A 217 25.58 14.49 -3.92
CA ALA A 217 25.52 15.84 -4.50
C ALA A 217 26.90 16.41 -4.90
N ALA A 218 28.00 15.69 -4.62
CA ALA A 218 29.35 16.06 -5.01
C ALA A 218 29.86 15.40 -6.31
N SER A 219 29.10 14.48 -6.94
CA SER A 219 29.60 13.66 -8.07
C SER A 219 29.01 13.97 -9.46
N GLY A 220 28.28 15.06 -9.65
CA GLY A 220 27.90 15.56 -11.00
C GLY A 220 27.08 14.61 -11.88
N ASP A 221 26.34 13.66 -11.29
CA ASP A 221 25.45 12.74 -12.02
C ASP A 221 24.04 13.36 -12.13
N ASP A 222 23.58 13.59 -13.36
CA ASP A 222 22.29 14.18 -13.74
C ASP A 222 21.09 13.21 -13.59
N SER A 223 21.28 12.08 -12.92
CA SER A 223 20.20 11.17 -12.51
C SER A 223 19.20 11.92 -11.61
N PRO A 224 17.92 12.13 -12.01
CA PRO A 224 17.13 13.14 -11.33
C PRO A 224 16.72 12.67 -9.93
N THR A 225 17.29 13.37 -8.97
CA THR A 225 17.21 13.11 -7.55
C THR A 225 15.81 13.44 -7.04
N LEU A 226 15.23 12.55 -6.24
CA LEU A 226 13.90 12.72 -5.61
C LEU A 226 13.88 13.81 -4.51
N ASN A 227 14.88 14.70 -4.48
CA ASN A 227 15.40 15.28 -3.25
C ASN A 227 15.43 16.81 -3.17
N ALA A 228 14.70 17.54 -4.02
CA ALA A 228 14.67 19.01 -3.88
C ALA A 228 13.30 19.59 -3.46
N TRP A 229 12.16 18.93 -3.74
CA TRP A 229 10.84 19.52 -3.49
C TRP A 229 9.82 18.43 -3.11
N GLY A 230 8.98 18.71 -2.10
CA GLY A 230 8.03 17.76 -1.50
C GLY A 230 7.12 17.04 -2.50
N GLY A 231 7.49 15.81 -2.88
CA GLY A 231 6.73 14.97 -3.79
C GLY A 231 5.62 14.16 -3.10
N VAL A 232 4.70 13.66 -3.90
CA VAL A 232 3.67 12.69 -3.48
C VAL A 232 3.92 11.39 -4.22
N ALA A 233 3.98 10.29 -3.48
CA ALA A 233 4.02 8.96 -4.05
C ALA A 233 2.61 8.35 -3.97
N VAL A 234 2.10 7.85 -5.11
CA VAL A 234 0.77 7.24 -5.21
C VAL A 234 0.90 5.79 -5.65
N LEU A 235 0.32 4.88 -4.87
CA LEU A 235 0.10 3.48 -5.23
C LEU A 235 -1.31 3.35 -5.81
N LEU A 236 -1.42 2.84 -7.03
CA LEU A 236 -2.68 2.55 -7.71
C LEU A 236 -2.80 1.04 -7.96
N LEU A 237 -3.93 0.46 -7.60
CA LEU A 237 -4.25 -0.95 -7.82
C LEU A 237 -5.52 -1.04 -8.67
N ASN A 238 -5.37 -1.42 -9.93
CA ASN A 238 -6.50 -1.69 -10.81
C ASN A 238 -6.92 -3.17 -10.69
N LEU A 239 -8.06 -3.43 -10.07
CA LEU A 239 -8.63 -4.76 -9.89
C LEU A 239 -9.46 -5.22 -11.09
N ALA A 240 -9.76 -4.33 -12.03
CA ALA A 240 -10.55 -4.61 -13.22
C ALA A 240 -9.64 -4.78 -14.44
N PRO A 241 -9.35 -6.02 -14.89
CA PRO A 241 -8.40 -6.26 -15.97
C PRO A 241 -8.86 -5.71 -17.33
N SER A 242 -10.15 -5.42 -17.49
CA SER A 242 -10.75 -4.91 -18.73
C SER A 242 -11.08 -3.42 -18.69
N ILE A 243 -10.80 -2.72 -17.58
CA ILE A 243 -11.14 -1.31 -17.43
C ILE A 243 -9.84 -0.51 -17.33
N THR A 244 -9.72 0.52 -18.17
CA THR A 244 -8.67 1.52 -18.05
C THR A 244 -9.20 2.69 -17.23
N HIS A 245 -8.42 3.16 -16.26
CA HIS A 245 -8.79 4.29 -15.42
C HIS A 245 -7.83 5.47 -15.67
N GLY A 246 -8.39 6.66 -15.90
CA GLY A 246 -7.63 7.90 -15.92
C GLY A 246 -7.49 8.47 -14.50
N VAL A 247 -6.28 8.78 -14.05
CA VAL A 247 -6.03 9.35 -12.72
C VAL A 247 -5.36 10.70 -12.84
N GLY A 248 -5.95 11.72 -12.22
CA GLY A 248 -5.44 13.09 -12.23
C GLY A 248 -5.11 13.60 -10.83
N LEU A 249 -3.94 14.19 -10.64
CA LEU A 249 -3.58 14.83 -9.37
C LEU A 249 -4.16 16.24 -9.31
N ALA A 250 -4.86 16.59 -8.21
CA ALA A 250 -5.33 17.95 -7.96
C ALA A 250 -4.68 18.53 -6.68
N GLY A 251 -4.66 19.85 -6.55
CA GLY A 251 -4.09 20.53 -5.38
C GLY A 251 -2.56 20.45 -5.26
N LEU A 252 -1.85 20.09 -6.34
CA LEU A 252 -0.41 20.32 -6.43
C LEU A 252 -0.17 21.82 -6.65
N ALA A 253 0.87 22.37 -6.01
CA ALA A 253 1.26 23.75 -6.22
C ALA A 253 1.44 24.02 -7.72
N ARG A 254 0.82 25.08 -8.23
CA ARG A 254 0.98 25.50 -9.62
C ARG A 254 2.40 26.02 -9.78
N THR A 255 3.26 25.18 -10.36
CA THR A 255 4.56 25.59 -10.89
C THR A 255 4.40 25.88 -12.38
N ASP A 256 5.23 26.79 -12.92
CA ASP A 256 5.16 27.22 -14.33
C ASP A 256 5.36 26.05 -15.33
N ALA A 257 5.97 24.96 -14.86
CA ALA A 257 5.99 23.66 -15.53
C ALA A 257 5.42 22.58 -14.60
N PRO A 258 4.56 21.65 -15.07
CA PRO A 258 4.07 20.55 -14.25
C PRO A 258 5.26 19.71 -13.74
N PRO A 259 5.25 19.28 -12.46
CA PRO A 259 6.35 18.51 -11.91
C PRO A 259 6.54 17.19 -12.68
N PRO A 260 7.78 16.69 -12.84
CA PRO A 260 8.03 15.45 -13.55
C PRO A 260 7.34 14.29 -12.87
N ARG A 261 6.60 13.48 -13.64
CA ARG A 261 6.00 12.24 -13.13
C ARG A 261 6.94 11.07 -13.36
N LEU A 262 7.09 10.25 -12.31
CA LEU A 262 7.92 9.05 -12.31
C LEU A 262 7.05 7.81 -12.16
N ASP A 263 6.94 7.02 -13.23
CA ASP A 263 6.09 5.83 -13.27
C ASP A 263 6.90 4.56 -12.95
N PHE A 264 6.35 3.73 -12.07
CA PHE A 264 6.88 2.43 -11.68
C PHE A 264 5.81 1.35 -11.90
N LEU A 265 5.56 1.02 -13.16
CA LEU A 265 4.52 0.05 -13.52
C LEU A 265 5.04 -1.37 -13.37
N LEU A 266 4.52 -2.12 -12.40
CA LEU A 266 4.76 -3.55 -12.27
C LEU A 266 3.77 -4.36 -13.11
N THR A 267 4.26 -5.28 -13.92
CA THR A 267 3.46 -6.19 -14.75
C THR A 267 3.96 -7.64 -14.65
N PRO A 268 3.10 -8.65 -14.88
CA PRO A 268 3.58 -10.03 -14.99
C PRO A 268 4.44 -10.19 -16.25
N THR A 269 5.51 -10.99 -16.18
CA THR A 269 6.43 -11.20 -17.33
C THR A 269 5.85 -12.07 -18.45
N ARG A 270 4.67 -12.66 -18.23
CA ARG A 270 3.95 -13.50 -19.19
C ARG A 270 2.45 -13.31 -19.01
N ALA A 271 1.68 -13.75 -20.01
CA ALA A 271 0.23 -13.72 -19.94
C ALA A 271 -0.31 -14.38 -18.66
N GLY A 272 -1.28 -13.72 -18.03
CA GLY A 272 -1.94 -14.17 -16.81
C GLY A 272 -1.25 -13.72 -15.52
N LEU A 273 -2.05 -13.60 -14.46
CA LEU A 273 -1.59 -13.05 -13.17
C LEU A 273 -0.86 -14.08 -12.30
N ARG A 274 -0.77 -15.34 -12.73
CA ARG A 274 -0.03 -16.42 -12.04
C ARG A 274 1.47 -16.43 -12.39
N ALA A 275 1.98 -15.38 -13.03
CA ALA A 275 3.40 -15.29 -13.37
C ALA A 275 4.25 -15.24 -12.09
N PRO A 276 5.27 -16.10 -11.93
CA PRO A 276 6.14 -16.09 -10.75
C PRO A 276 7.22 -15.00 -10.81
N ARG A 277 7.17 -14.14 -11.82
CA ARG A 277 8.16 -13.09 -12.09
C ARG A 277 7.42 -11.83 -12.52
N VAL A 278 8.07 -10.70 -12.27
CA VAL A 278 7.51 -9.36 -12.48
C VAL A 278 8.48 -8.53 -13.32
N ALA A 279 7.93 -7.69 -14.18
CA ALA A 279 8.65 -6.67 -14.90
C ALA A 279 8.34 -5.29 -14.33
N LEU A 280 9.32 -4.40 -14.31
CA LEU A 280 9.16 -2.98 -14.05
C LEU A 280 9.25 -2.23 -15.37
N ASN A 281 8.20 -1.50 -15.74
CA ASN A 281 8.14 -0.70 -16.96
C ASN A 281 8.44 -1.50 -18.24
N GLY A 282 8.15 -2.81 -18.23
CA GLY A 282 8.40 -3.74 -19.33
C GLY A 282 9.70 -4.54 -19.23
N VAL A 283 10.59 -4.22 -18.29
CA VAL A 283 11.86 -4.92 -18.08
C VAL A 283 11.77 -5.88 -16.91
N GLU A 284 12.07 -7.15 -17.13
CA GLU A 284 12.02 -8.17 -16.07
C GLU A 284 12.99 -7.87 -14.92
N LEU A 285 12.49 -7.94 -13.68
CA LEU A 285 13.31 -7.81 -12.48
C LEU A 285 13.90 -9.16 -12.07
N ARG A 286 15.23 -9.24 -12.00
CA ARG A 286 15.97 -10.40 -11.52
C ARG A 286 17.11 -9.97 -10.61
N ALA A 287 17.24 -10.65 -9.48
CA ALA A 287 18.48 -10.58 -8.72
C ALA A 287 19.58 -11.32 -9.49
N ALA A 288 20.80 -10.79 -9.40
CA ALA A 288 22.00 -11.45 -9.89
C ALA A 288 22.34 -12.68 -9.02
N ALA A 289 23.26 -13.52 -9.48
CA ALA A 289 23.60 -14.79 -8.82
C ALA A 289 24.21 -14.60 -7.42
N ASP A 290 24.85 -13.46 -7.18
CA ASP A 290 25.42 -13.02 -5.90
C ASP A 290 24.37 -12.41 -4.94
N GLY A 291 23.10 -12.32 -5.37
CA GLY A 291 22.03 -11.68 -4.61
C GLY A 291 21.90 -10.17 -4.84
N THR A 292 22.73 -9.57 -5.70
CA THR A 292 22.62 -8.15 -6.04
C THR A 292 21.26 -7.86 -6.67
N LEU A 293 20.55 -6.87 -6.11
CA LEU A 293 19.22 -6.49 -6.57
C LEU A 293 19.30 -5.67 -7.87
N PRO A 294 18.35 -5.85 -8.80
CA PRO A 294 18.33 -5.07 -10.04
C PRO A 294 18.06 -3.59 -9.74
N PRO A 295 18.52 -2.67 -10.61
CA PRO A 295 18.09 -1.29 -10.55
C PRO A 295 16.57 -1.19 -10.75
N LEU A 296 15.97 -0.14 -10.19
CA LEU A 296 14.53 0.12 -10.31
C LEU A 296 14.31 1.50 -10.96
N PRO A 297 14.59 1.67 -12.27
CA PRO A 297 14.48 2.96 -12.91
C PRO A 297 13.00 3.34 -13.14
N PRO A 298 12.60 4.60 -12.86
CA PRO A 298 11.30 5.10 -13.26
C PRO A 298 11.22 5.32 -14.77
N ARG A 299 10.01 5.30 -15.31
CA ARG A 299 9.71 5.93 -16.61
C ARG A 299 9.31 7.38 -16.35
N ARG A 300 9.98 8.34 -17.00
CA ARG A 300 9.66 9.77 -16.90
C ARG A 300 8.54 10.14 -17.86
N SER A 301 7.61 10.95 -17.41
CA SER A 301 6.60 11.58 -18.26
C SER A 301 6.34 13.02 -17.84
N SER A 302 5.98 13.86 -18.81
CA SER A 302 5.78 15.30 -18.67
C SER A 302 4.34 15.70 -18.32
N GLY A 303 3.50 14.76 -17.87
CA GLY A 303 2.06 14.98 -17.63
C GLY A 303 1.58 14.52 -16.25
N SER A 304 0.60 15.23 -15.69
CA SER A 304 -0.02 14.92 -14.38
C SER A 304 -1.11 13.85 -14.44
N THR A 305 -1.43 13.32 -15.63
CA THR A 305 -2.52 12.37 -15.86
C THR A 305 -2.00 10.99 -16.24
N VAL A 306 -2.34 9.96 -15.46
CA VAL A 306 -2.00 8.55 -15.69
C VAL A 306 -3.16 7.82 -16.32
#